data_AF-A0A3D0G121-F1
#
_entry.id   AF-A0A3D0G121-F1
#
_cell.length_a   1.000
_cell.length_b   1.000
_cell.length_c   1.000
_cell.angle_alpha   90.00
_cell.angle_beta   90.00
_cell.angle_gamma   90.00
#
_symmetry.space_group_name_H-M   'P 1'
#
loop_
_entity.id
_entity.type
_entity.pdbx_description
1 polymer ?
#
loop_
_entity_poly.entity_id
_entity_poly.type
_entity_poly.pdbx_seq_one_letter_code
_entity_poly.pdbx_strand_id
1 'polypeptide(L)'
;MDQFQSTQPIYLQIMALIKRQIATAQLRPGGQLGSVRELAMNYQVNPNTVQRALSELEREGLLKSDRTVGRYVTDDMSMIEALHRSLFIEATSRYVDEVNELKVSAEDAITAVRIQLKGENT
;
A
#
# COMPACT_ATOMS: atom_id res chain seq x y z
N MET A 1 -12.50 25.94 1.05
CA MET A 1 -11.09 25.52 1.00
C MET A 1 -10.78 24.93 2.35
N ASP A 2 -10.64 23.61 2.42
CA ASP A 2 -9.90 22.87 3.46
C ASP A 2 -10.14 21.37 3.23
N GLN A 3 -9.29 20.74 2.41
CA GLN A 3 -9.09 19.29 2.42
C GLN A 3 -7.61 19.02 2.10
N PHE A 4 -6.84 18.94 3.18
CA PHE A 4 -5.51 18.38 3.38
C PHE A 4 -4.83 17.82 2.11
N GLN A 5 -3.94 18.62 1.50
CA GLN A 5 -2.81 18.05 0.78
C GLN A 5 -2.00 17.24 1.78
N SER A 6 -1.90 15.92 1.56
CA SER A 6 -1.17 14.96 2.41
C SER A 6 0.14 15.56 2.94
N THR A 7 0.21 15.81 4.25
CA THR A 7 1.43 16.25 4.98
C THR A 7 2.51 15.18 5.02
N GLN A 8 2.23 13.98 4.51
CA GLN A 8 3.15 12.87 4.50
C GLN A 8 4.25 13.05 3.44
N PRO A 9 5.53 12.87 3.79
CA PRO A 9 6.64 12.88 2.84
C PRO A 9 6.38 12.01 1.61
N ILE A 10 6.71 12.53 0.42
CA ILE A 10 6.44 11.87 -0.88
C ILE A 10 6.99 10.44 -0.95
N TYR A 11 8.18 10.18 -0.38
CA TYR A 11 8.75 8.83 -0.39
C TYR A 11 7.88 7.82 0.35
N LEU A 12 7.21 8.22 1.45
CA LEU A 12 6.29 7.34 2.18
C LEU A 12 5.00 7.08 1.38
N GLN A 13 4.56 8.05 0.57
CA GLN A 13 3.42 7.85 -0.34
C GLN A 13 3.76 6.81 -1.43
N ILE A 14 4.97 6.89 -2.00
CA ILE A 14 5.47 5.89 -2.96
C ILE A 14 5.58 4.51 -2.29
N MET A 15 6.09 4.45 -1.06
CA MET A 15 6.14 3.19 -0.30
C MET A 15 4.74 2.59 -0.12
N ALA A 16 3.77 3.41 0.30
CA ALA A 16 2.39 2.96 0.50
C ALA A 16 1.76 2.45 -0.82
N LEU A 17 2.03 3.12 -1.94
CA LEU A 17 1.58 2.69 -3.26
C LEU A 17 2.15 1.31 -3.62
N ILE A 18 3.47 1.13 -3.54
CA ILE A 18 4.13 -0.14 -3.89
C ILE A 18 3.68 -1.26 -2.95
N LYS A 19 3.56 -0.98 -1.64
CA LYS A 19 3.02 -1.94 -0.65
C LYS A 19 1.62 -2.43 -1.03
N ARG A 20 0.73 -1.52 -1.44
CA ARG A 20 -0.61 -1.90 -1.91
C ARG A 20 -0.56 -2.75 -3.18
N GLN A 21 0.32 -2.40 -4.13
CA GLN A 21 0.49 -3.18 -5.36
C GLN A 21 1.00 -4.60 -5.08
N ILE A 22 1.92 -4.77 -4.12
CA ILE A 22 2.41 -6.09 -3.68
C ILE A 22 1.27 -6.86 -2.99
N ALA A 23 0.60 -6.24 -2.02
CA ALA A 23 -0.47 -6.88 -1.26
C ALA A 23 -1.67 -7.32 -2.12
N THR A 24 -1.93 -6.61 -3.22
CA THR A 24 -3.00 -6.92 -4.18
C THR A 24 -2.53 -7.73 -5.39
N ALA A 25 -1.30 -8.25 -5.37
CA ALA A 25 -0.67 -9.03 -6.43
C ALA A 25 -0.58 -8.35 -7.81
N GLN A 26 -0.73 -7.02 -7.86
CA GLN A 26 -0.42 -6.22 -9.05
C GLN A 26 1.08 -6.26 -9.35
N LEU A 27 1.90 -6.19 -8.30
CA LEU A 27 3.30 -6.57 -8.34
C LEU A 27 3.43 -7.97 -7.72
N ARG A 28 3.72 -8.96 -8.58
CA ARG A 28 3.79 -10.36 -8.17
C ARG A 28 5.09 -10.67 -7.41
N PRO A 29 5.11 -11.69 -6.53
CA PRO A 29 6.36 -12.23 -5.98
C PRO A 29 7.37 -12.51 -7.10
N GLY A 30 8.62 -12.11 -6.89
CA GLY A 30 9.69 -12.24 -7.89
C GLY A 30 9.57 -11.26 -9.07
N GLY A 31 8.52 -10.46 -9.11
CA GLY A 31 8.28 -9.46 -10.16
C GLY A 31 9.31 -8.33 -10.09
N GLN A 32 9.91 -8.02 -11.23
CA GLN A 32 10.87 -6.93 -11.37
C GLN A 32 10.17 -5.58 -11.30
N LEU A 33 10.78 -4.62 -10.59
CA LEU A 33 10.36 -3.23 -10.58
C LEU A 33 11.07 -2.47 -11.70
N GLY A 34 10.41 -1.42 -12.20
CA GLY A 34 11.07 -0.44 -13.06
C GLY A 34 12.30 0.18 -12.38
N SER A 35 13.24 0.65 -13.17
CA SER A 35 14.38 1.41 -12.67
C SER A 35 13.93 2.67 -11.94
N VAL A 36 14.82 3.22 -11.09
CA VAL A 36 14.57 4.47 -10.37
C VAL A 36 14.17 5.61 -11.33
N ARG A 37 14.79 5.67 -12.51
CA ARG A 37 14.49 6.70 -13.52
C ARG A 37 13.11 6.52 -14.12
N GLU A 38 12.75 5.29 -14.51
CA GLU A 38 11.43 4.99 -15.07
C GLU A 38 10.32 5.27 -14.05
N LEU A 39 10.49 4.81 -12.82
CA LEU A 39 9.53 5.05 -11.74
C LEU A 39 9.41 6.54 -11.40
N ALA A 40 10.53 7.29 -11.40
CA ALA A 40 10.51 8.73 -11.18
C ALA A 40 9.75 9.48 -12.27
N MET A 41 9.89 9.06 -13.53
CA MET A 41 9.13 9.61 -14.65
C MET A 41 7.64 9.25 -14.54
N ASN A 42 7.32 7.99 -14.28
CA ASN A 42 5.94 7.50 -14.17
C ASN A 42 5.19 8.17 -13.02
N TYR A 43 5.83 8.35 -11.87
CA TYR A 43 5.24 9.02 -10.72
C TYR A 43 5.42 10.54 -10.72
N GLN A 44 6.15 11.11 -11.68
CA GLN A 44 6.48 12.54 -11.78
C GLN A 44 7.09 13.11 -10.48
N VAL A 45 8.05 12.39 -9.91
CA VAL A 45 8.72 12.73 -8.65
C VAL A 45 10.24 12.79 -8.84
N ASN A 46 10.95 13.37 -7.87
CA ASN A 46 12.40 13.39 -7.87
C ASN A 46 12.98 11.95 -7.78
N PRO A 47 13.95 11.55 -8.65
CA PRO A 47 14.60 10.24 -8.60
C PRO A 47 15.18 9.85 -7.24
N ASN A 48 15.71 10.81 -6.48
CA ASN A 48 16.22 10.57 -5.13
C ASN A 48 15.11 10.17 -4.15
N THR A 49 13.90 10.71 -4.34
CA THR A 49 12.72 10.35 -3.55
C THR A 49 12.28 8.91 -3.82
N VAL A 50 12.29 8.50 -5.09
CA VAL A 50 12.03 7.10 -5.48
C VAL A 50 13.11 6.18 -4.92
N GLN A 51 14.38 6.54 -5.10
CA GLN A 51 15.50 5.76 -4.57
C GLN A 51 15.36 5.54 -3.07
N ARG A 52 15.00 6.58 -2.31
CA ARG A 52 14.73 6.47 -0.87
C ARG A 52 13.59 5.50 -0.57
N ALA A 53 12.45 5.63 -1.27
CA ALA A 53 11.31 4.73 -1.07
C ALA A 53 11.69 3.26 -1.33
N LEU A 54 12.39 2.98 -2.43
CA LEU A 54 12.82 1.63 -2.78
C LEU A 54 13.84 1.07 -1.79
N SER A 55 14.77 1.89 -1.31
CA SER A 55 15.74 1.49 -0.28
C SER A 55 15.08 1.17 1.06
N GLU A 56 14.05 1.91 1.48
CA GLU A 56 13.30 1.57 2.71
C GLU A 56 12.46 0.29 2.53
N LEU A 57 11.83 0.07 1.38
CA LEU A 57 11.10 -1.17 1.11
C LEU A 57 12.02 -2.40 1.07
N GLU A 58 13.24 -2.22 0.58
CA GLU A 58 14.29 -3.23 0.62
C GLU A 58 14.75 -3.51 2.06
N ARG A 59 14.88 -2.47 2.89
CA ARG A 59 15.17 -2.60 4.32
C ARG A 59 14.04 -3.31 5.09
N GLU A 60 12.79 -3.11 4.70
CA GLU A 60 11.63 -3.85 5.24
C GLU A 60 11.55 -5.30 4.72
N GLY A 61 12.40 -5.70 3.77
CA GLY A 61 12.44 -7.04 3.20
C GLY A 61 11.42 -7.30 2.09
N LEU A 62 10.59 -6.30 1.75
CA LEU A 62 9.56 -6.41 0.71
C LEU A 62 10.15 -6.40 -0.70
N LEU A 63 11.31 -5.78 -0.86
CA LEU A 63 12.08 -5.78 -2.10
C LEU A 63 13.45 -6.43 -1.88
N LYS A 64 14.00 -6.98 -2.96
CA LYS A 64 15.37 -7.49 -3.03
C LYS A 64 16.08 -6.85 -4.22
N SER A 65 17.38 -6.64 -4.10
CA SER A 65 18.23 -6.16 -5.20
C SER A 65 19.11 -7.28 -5.74
N ASP A 66 19.18 -7.39 -7.06
CA ASP A 66 20.15 -8.17 -7.80
C ASP A 66 21.01 -7.24 -8.68
N ARG A 67 22.32 -7.51 -8.77
CA ARG A 67 23.26 -6.65 -9.51
C ARG A 67 22.98 -6.61 -11.02
N THR A 68 22.38 -7.66 -11.56
CA THR A 68 22.12 -7.84 -13.00
C THR A 68 20.68 -7.55 -13.37
N VAL A 69 19.72 -7.90 -12.52
CA VAL A 69 18.28 -7.76 -12.80
C VAL A 69 17.69 -6.49 -12.17
N GLY A 70 18.38 -5.84 -11.23
CA GLY A 70 17.84 -4.70 -10.51
C GLY A 70 16.95 -5.13 -9.35
N ARG A 71 15.89 -4.38 -9.04
CA ARG A 71 15.03 -4.66 -7.89
C ARG A 71 13.82 -5.50 -8.25
N TYR A 72 13.44 -6.40 -7.36
CA TYR A 72 12.28 -7.27 -7.50
C TYR A 72 11.56 -7.45 -6.17
N VAL A 73 10.28 -7.81 -6.22
CA VAL A 73 9.47 -8.12 -5.03
C VAL A 73 9.95 -9.42 -4.38
N THR A 74 9.98 -9.46 -3.05
CA THR A 74 10.32 -10.69 -2.32
C THR A 74 9.43 -11.87 -2.71
N ASP A 75 10.01 -13.06 -2.78
CA ASP A 75 9.27 -14.34 -2.89
C ASP A 75 8.82 -14.89 -1.53
N ASP A 76 9.10 -14.16 -0.43
CA ASP A 76 8.63 -14.53 0.91
C ASP A 76 7.12 -14.28 1.03
N MET A 77 6.35 -15.34 0.77
CA MET A 77 4.89 -15.30 0.83
C MET A 77 4.37 -14.96 2.23
N SER A 78 5.05 -15.39 3.29
CA SER A 78 4.64 -15.07 4.66
C SER A 78 4.75 -13.57 4.94
N MET A 79 5.77 -12.91 4.39
CA MET A 79 5.90 -11.45 4.49
C MET A 79 4.81 -10.72 3.70
N ILE A 80 4.47 -11.19 2.49
CA ILE A 80 3.42 -10.60 1.66
C ILE A 80 2.05 -10.76 2.35
N GLU A 81 1.76 -11.94 2.91
CA GLU A 81 0.55 -12.19 3.68
C GLU A 81 0.46 -11.31 4.94
N ALA A 82 1.59 -11.12 5.64
CA ALA A 82 1.66 -10.22 6.78
C ALA A 82 1.38 -8.76 6.38
N LEU A 83 1.94 -8.29 5.26
CA LEU A 83 1.65 -6.97 4.70
C LEU A 83 0.17 -6.81 4.32
N HIS A 84 -0.41 -7.80 3.63
CA HIS A 84 -1.82 -7.78 3.27
C HIS A 84 -2.71 -7.70 4.53
N ARG A 85 -2.42 -8.53 5.54
CA ARG A 85 -3.10 -8.50 6.82
C ARG A 85 -2.96 -7.15 7.53
N SER A 86 -1.78 -6.54 7.54
CA SER A 86 -1.59 -5.25 8.21
C SER A 86 -2.40 -4.15 7.53
N LEU A 87 -2.43 -4.10 6.19
CA LEU A 87 -3.23 -3.14 5.44
C LEU A 87 -4.73 -3.33 5.66
N PHE A 88 -5.19 -4.59 5.75
CA PHE A 88 -6.57 -4.91 6.09
C PHE A 88 -6.95 -4.43 7.50
N ILE A 89 -6.09 -4.67 8.49
CA ILE A 89 -6.31 -4.20 9.87
C ILE A 89 -6.33 -2.68 9.92
N GLU A 90 -5.42 -1.99 9.22
CA GLU A 90 -5.38 -0.53 9.15
C GLU A 90 -6.66 0.06 8.53
N ALA A 91 -7.15 -0.54 7.42
CA ALA A 91 -8.41 -0.15 6.81
C ALA A 91 -9.61 -0.40 7.74
N THR A 92 -9.62 -1.53 8.43
CA THR A 92 -10.65 -1.87 9.42
C THR A 92 -10.65 -0.89 10.59
N SER A 93 -9.47 -0.51 11.09
CA SER A 93 -9.34 0.42 12.21
C SER A 93 -9.89 1.80 11.84
N ARG A 94 -9.53 2.33 10.66
CA ARG A 94 -10.10 3.60 10.17
C ARG A 94 -11.63 3.58 10.12
N TYR A 95 -12.19 2.50 9.57
CA TYR A 95 -13.65 2.33 9.52
C TYR A 95 -14.26 2.32 10.93
N VAL A 96 -13.67 1.58 11.86
CA VAL A 96 -14.13 1.51 13.26
C VAL A 96 -14.05 2.87 13.95
N ASP A 97 -12.98 3.62 13.74
CA ASP A 97 -12.80 4.96 14.31
C ASP A 97 -13.91 5.91 13.82
N GLU A 98 -14.17 5.93 12.51
CA GLU A 98 -15.25 6.73 11.90
C GLU A 98 -16.63 6.33 12.43
N VAL A 99 -16.91 5.03 12.54
CA VAL A 99 -18.19 4.52 13.09
C VAL A 99 -18.39 4.91 14.55
N ASN A 100 -17.33 4.83 15.36
CA ASN A 100 -17.37 5.19 16.77
C ASN A 100 -17.62 6.68 16.97
N GLU A 101 -17.02 7.54 16.15
CA GLU A 101 -17.27 8.99 16.18
C GLU A 101 -18.74 9.32 15.86
N LEU A 102 -19.36 8.56 14.96
CA LEU A 102 -20.78 8.66 14.62
C LEU A 102 -21.72 8.05 15.67
N LYS A 103 -21.17 7.38 16.70
CA LYS A 103 -21.92 6.70 17.77
C LYS A 103 -22.91 5.65 17.25
N VAL A 104 -22.57 4.99 16.15
CA VAL A 104 -23.37 3.93 15.54
C VAL A 104 -23.13 2.61 16.29
N SER A 105 -24.17 1.79 16.44
CA SER A 105 -24.03 0.48 17.08
C SER A 105 -23.17 -0.47 16.22
N ALA A 106 -22.49 -1.42 16.87
CA ALA A 106 -21.72 -2.43 16.13
C ALA A 106 -22.59 -3.26 15.17
N GLU A 107 -23.84 -3.54 15.54
CA GLU A 107 -24.77 -4.31 14.71
C GLU A 107 -25.16 -3.54 13.44
N ASP A 108 -25.46 -2.25 13.56
CA ASP A 108 -25.80 -1.39 12.43
C ASP A 108 -24.59 -1.20 11.50
N ALA A 109 -23.40 -1.00 12.07
CA ALA A 109 -22.15 -0.88 11.33
C ALA A 109 -21.84 -2.13 10.49
N ILE A 110 -21.90 -3.32 11.12
CA ILE A 110 -21.69 -4.60 10.43
C ILE A 110 -22.73 -4.82 9.33
N THR A 111 -23.98 -4.43 9.58
CA THR A 111 -25.07 -4.53 8.59
C THR A 111 -24.81 -3.63 7.40
N ALA A 112 -24.40 -2.38 7.63
CA ALA A 112 -24.05 -1.43 6.57
C ALA A 112 -22.91 -1.95 5.69
N VAL A 113 -21.81 -2.42 6.28
CA VAL A 113 -20.67 -3.01 5.54
C VAL A 113 -21.11 -4.21 4.71
N ARG A 114 -21.94 -5.10 5.28
CA ARG A 114 -22.45 -6.28 4.56
C ARG A 114 -23.30 -5.91 3.36
N ILE A 115 -24.11 -4.85 3.46
CA ILE A 115 -24.92 -4.34 2.34
C ILE A 115 -24.01 -3.76 1.26
N GLN A 116 -23.05 -2.90 1.64
CA GLN A 116 -22.17 -2.22 0.70
C GLN A 116 -21.26 -3.20 -0.07
N LEU A 117 -20.65 -4.17 0.62
CA LEU A 117 -19.81 -5.19 -0.03
C LEU A 117 -20.57 -6.09 -1.01
N LYS A 118 -21.90 -6.23 -0.86
CA LYS A 118 -22.75 -6.96 -1.81
C LYS A 118 -23.19 -6.10 -2.99
N GLY A 119 -23.13 -4.77 -2.87
CA GLY A 119 -23.65 -3.78 -3.84
C GLY A 119 -22.65 -3.32 -4.91
N GLU A 120 -21.36 -3.70 -4.82
CA GLU A 120 -20.32 -3.31 -5.81
C GLU A 120 -20.12 -4.33 -6.96
N ASN A 121 -21.05 -5.27 -7.16
CA ASN A 121 -21.04 -6.24 -8.27
C ASN A 121 -22.22 -6.06 -9.25
N THR A 122 -22.62 -4.83 -9.59
CA THR A 122 -23.53 -4.56 -10.72
C THR A 122 -22.93 -3.52 -11.65
#